data_AF-A0A371EJH7-F1
#
_entry.id   AF-A0A371EJH7-F1
#
_cell.length_a   1.000
_cell.length_b   1.000
_cell.length_c   1.000
_cell.angle_alpha   90.00
_cell.angle_beta   90.00
_cell.angle_gamma   90.00
#
_symmetry.space_group_name_H-M   'P 1'
#
loop_
_entity.id
_entity.type
_entity.pdbx_description
1 polymer ?
#
loop_
_entity_poly.entity_id
_entity_poly.type
_entity_poly.pdbx_seq_one_letter_code
_entity_poly.pdbx_strand_id
1 'polypeptide(L)'
;SCASKALQHKRKTQIEYNLLRFQQPCLNHRCKYINEGPTYQECNKKYVVKAVPRTSFDYESHGSNSKNILDSVKNFVAAMYWFCYPYAFIGRTLSTISVSLLVVEKLSDISPLFFIGLLQILIPHSFLDLYINGVNQLFDIEIDKINKPYLPLASGQLSFTTGVIIVVSSLILSIWLGWNIGSWPLTWSLILIFLLWTAYSINVPLLRWKGHPFLAAMCIFASWAYIFPITFFLHMQTFVLKRPTVFPRSLIFFVAFMSFYSVGVALFKDIPDIEGDKKFNIHSFSARLGQKKVFWICTSLFEMAFGVAFLGGVTSSYLWIKIVTGLGHAVLASILWYQAKSVDLKSKASIRSFYTLTW
;
A
#
# COMPACT_ATOMS: atom_id res chain seq x y z
N SER A 1 -38.37 3.89 -12.53
CA SER A 1 -37.15 4.28 -11.78
C SER A 1 -35.90 3.40 -12.09
N CYS A 2 -36.02 2.25 -12.77
CA CYS A 2 -34.85 1.40 -13.11
C CYS A 2 -33.88 1.96 -14.17
N ALA A 3 -34.32 2.87 -15.06
CA ALA A 3 -33.47 3.37 -16.14
C ALA A 3 -32.36 4.34 -15.66
N SER A 4 -32.60 5.07 -14.56
CA SER A 4 -31.63 6.05 -14.01
C SER A 4 -30.42 5.36 -13.36
N LYS A 5 -30.63 4.25 -12.65
CA LYS A 5 -29.54 3.49 -12.00
C LYS A 5 -28.61 2.77 -13.00
N ALA A 6 -29.16 2.28 -14.12
CA ALA A 6 -28.35 1.64 -15.16
C ALA A 6 -27.44 2.65 -15.90
N LEU A 7 -27.94 3.87 -16.12
CA LEU A 7 -27.17 4.95 -16.74
C LEU A 7 -26.05 5.46 -15.82
N GLN A 8 -26.33 5.55 -14.52
CA GLN A 8 -25.35 5.98 -13.52
C GLN A 8 -24.24 4.95 -13.33
N HIS A 9 -24.57 3.65 -13.34
CA HIS A 9 -23.58 2.58 -13.28
C HIS A 9 -22.71 2.56 -14.54
N LYS A 10 -23.30 2.72 -15.74
CA LYS A 10 -22.57 2.77 -17.01
C LYS A 10 -21.63 3.98 -17.09
N ARG A 11 -22.05 5.13 -16.56
CA ARG A 11 -21.23 6.35 -16.48
C ARG A 11 -20.05 6.17 -15.51
N LYS A 12 -20.25 5.47 -14.39
CA LYS A 12 -19.20 5.18 -13.41
C LYS A 12 -18.14 4.21 -13.95
N THR A 13 -18.56 3.12 -14.62
CA THR A 13 -17.63 2.20 -15.30
C THR A 13 -16.91 2.86 -16.47
N GLN A 14 -17.55 3.79 -17.19
CA GLN A 14 -16.91 4.51 -18.29
C GLN A 14 -15.89 5.55 -17.79
N ILE A 15 -16.10 6.16 -16.62
CA ILE A 15 -15.12 7.02 -15.97
C ILE A 15 -13.92 6.20 -15.47
N GLU A 16 -14.15 5.04 -14.83
CA GLU A 16 -13.09 4.11 -14.44
C GLU A 16 -12.28 3.59 -15.63
N TYR A 17 -12.96 3.24 -16.73
CA TYR A 17 -12.31 2.77 -17.96
C TYR A 17 -11.50 3.87 -18.66
N ASN A 18 -11.98 5.11 -18.64
CA ASN A 18 -11.25 6.26 -19.18
C ASN A 18 -10.05 6.66 -18.31
N LEU A 19 -10.13 6.47 -16.99
CA LEU A 19 -8.99 6.68 -16.08
C LEU A 19 -7.86 5.67 -16.35
N LEU A 20 -8.23 4.41 -16.60
CA LEU A 20 -7.29 3.36 -16.99
C LEU A 20 -6.68 3.59 -18.39
N ARG A 21 -7.45 4.14 -19.33
CA ARG A 21 -6.96 4.44 -20.69
C ARG A 21 -6.02 5.64 -20.76
N PHE A 22 -6.16 6.60 -19.84
CA PHE A 22 -5.25 7.74 -19.73
C PHE A 22 -3.86 7.39 -19.16
N GLN A 23 -3.65 6.15 -18.70
CA GLN A 23 -2.41 5.71 -18.04
C GLN A 23 -1.52 4.80 -18.91
N GLN A 24 -1.83 4.63 -20.21
CA GLN A 24 -0.98 3.90 -21.15
C GLN A 24 -0.65 4.75 -22.39
N PRO A 25 0.62 5.15 -22.62
CA PRO A 25 1.06 5.57 -23.94
C PRO A 25 1.15 4.34 -24.84
N CYS A 26 0.32 4.29 -25.87
CA CYS A 26 0.31 3.22 -26.87
C CYS A 26 1.48 3.44 -27.85
N LEU A 27 2.62 2.78 -27.63
CA LEU A 27 3.69 2.64 -28.63
C LEU A 27 3.47 1.37 -29.45
N ASN A 28 2.64 1.47 -30.49
CA ASN A 28 2.53 0.43 -31.51
C ASN A 28 3.67 0.58 -32.54
N HIS A 29 4.82 -0.04 -32.29
CA HIS A 29 5.76 -0.34 -33.37
C HIS A 29 5.31 -1.62 -34.09
N ARG A 30 4.64 -1.42 -35.21
CA ARG A 30 4.19 -2.49 -36.12
C ARG A 30 5.36 -2.89 -37.02
N CYS A 31 6.10 -3.94 -36.67
CA CYS A 31 7.10 -4.55 -37.54
C CYS A 31 6.39 -5.54 -38.48
N LYS A 32 6.21 -5.17 -39.76
CA LYS A 32 5.74 -6.09 -40.81
C LYS A 32 6.97 -6.74 -41.45
N TYR A 33 7.13 -8.04 -41.24
CA TYR A 33 7.92 -8.92 -42.09
C TYR A 33 7.20 -9.10 -43.43
N ILE A 34 7.88 -8.85 -44.56
CA ILE A 34 7.49 -9.33 -45.89
C ILE A 34 8.73 -10.00 -46.48
N ASN A 35 8.66 -11.32 -46.64
CA ASN A 35 9.52 -12.08 -47.53
C ASN A 35 9.00 -11.92 -48.95
N GLU A 36 9.88 -11.61 -49.90
CA GLU A 36 9.95 -12.19 -51.25
C GLU A 36 10.95 -11.38 -52.10
N GLY A 37 11.87 -12.08 -52.77
CA GLY A 37 12.57 -11.63 -53.97
C GLY A 37 12.49 -12.76 -55.02
N PRO A 38 13.17 -12.66 -56.19
CA PRO A 38 14.01 -11.58 -56.68
C PRO A 38 13.80 -11.21 -58.18
N THR A 39 14.74 -10.36 -58.67
CA THR A 39 15.19 -10.10 -60.07
C THR A 39 14.36 -9.19 -60.99
N TYR A 40 14.95 -8.04 -61.40
CA TYR A 40 15.34 -7.68 -62.79
C TYR A 40 16.14 -6.34 -62.84
N GLN A 41 16.81 -6.14 -63.97
CA GLN A 41 17.97 -5.27 -64.32
C GLN A 41 17.87 -3.73 -64.25
N GLU A 42 19.08 -3.14 -64.09
CA GLU A 42 19.68 -1.91 -64.66
C GLU A 42 18.83 -0.64 -64.88
N CYS A 43 19.30 0.52 -64.38
CA CYS A 43 20.01 1.51 -65.22
C CYS A 43 20.62 2.67 -64.40
N ASN A 44 21.81 3.10 -64.83
CA ASN A 44 22.64 4.20 -64.33
C ASN A 44 21.95 5.58 -64.36
N LYS A 45 22.25 6.44 -63.37
CA LYS A 45 22.71 7.83 -63.61
C LYS A 45 23.32 8.48 -62.37
N LYS A 46 24.63 8.73 -62.45
CA LYS A 46 25.39 9.67 -61.61
C LYS A 46 24.98 11.11 -61.97
N TYR A 47 24.72 11.93 -60.96
CA TYR A 47 25.01 13.36 -60.99
C TYR A 47 25.71 13.76 -59.71
N VAL A 48 26.93 14.25 -59.85
CA VAL A 48 27.74 14.91 -58.82
C VAL A 48 27.66 16.40 -59.10
N VAL A 49 27.20 17.21 -58.14
CA VAL A 49 27.47 18.65 -58.08
C VAL A 49 27.85 19.00 -56.65
N LYS A 50 28.98 19.69 -56.51
CA LYS A 50 29.64 20.10 -55.26
C LYS A 50 29.52 21.63 -55.14
N ALA A 51 29.02 22.16 -54.01
CA ALA A 51 29.36 23.50 -53.49
C ALA A 51 28.81 23.67 -52.05
N VAL A 52 29.61 24.29 -51.18
CA VAL A 52 29.49 24.53 -49.71
C VAL A 52 29.49 26.06 -49.49
N PRO A 53 29.17 26.69 -48.33
CA PRO A 53 28.27 26.40 -47.19
C PRO A 53 27.18 27.50 -47.01
N ARG A 54 26.20 27.29 -46.11
CA ARG A 54 25.48 28.42 -45.47
C ARG A 54 25.34 28.16 -43.97
N THR A 55 26.06 28.93 -43.18
CA THR A 55 25.92 29.04 -41.73
C THR A 55 24.71 29.89 -41.35
N SER A 56 24.28 29.70 -40.11
CA SER A 56 23.33 30.46 -39.30
C SER A 56 21.87 30.43 -39.72
N PHE A 57 21.06 29.70 -38.95
CA PHE A 57 20.14 30.35 -38.00
C PHE A 57 20.00 29.47 -36.77
N ASP A 58 20.46 29.99 -35.63
CA ASP A 58 20.09 29.53 -34.31
C ASP A 58 18.56 29.48 -34.24
N TYR A 59 18.02 28.30 -33.92
CA TYR A 59 16.70 28.20 -33.32
C TYR A 59 16.89 27.58 -31.94
N GLU A 60 16.68 28.42 -30.94
CA GLU A 60 16.73 28.13 -29.52
C GLU A 60 16.04 26.80 -29.17
N SER A 61 16.78 25.89 -28.57
CA SER A 61 16.26 24.62 -28.02
C SER A 61 15.83 24.75 -26.55
N HIS A 62 15.38 25.92 -26.11
CA HIS A 62 15.07 26.14 -24.69
C HIS A 62 13.64 25.77 -24.25
N GLY A 63 12.76 25.34 -25.17
CA GLY A 63 11.36 24.96 -24.85
C GLY A 63 11.06 23.46 -24.71
N SER A 64 11.99 22.58 -25.11
CA SER A 64 11.75 21.11 -25.17
C SER A 64 12.19 20.38 -23.89
N ASN A 65 13.26 20.86 -23.25
CA ASN A 65 13.88 20.16 -22.13
C ASN A 65 13.06 20.24 -20.82
N SER A 66 12.37 21.37 -20.60
CA SER A 66 11.54 21.58 -19.41
C SER A 66 10.27 20.70 -19.40
N LYS A 67 9.65 20.49 -20.56
CA LYS A 67 8.51 19.57 -20.72
C LYS A 67 8.93 18.13 -20.45
N ASN A 68 10.10 17.71 -20.95
CA ASN A 68 10.63 16.37 -20.71
C ASN A 68 11.00 16.12 -19.23
N ILE A 69 11.58 17.10 -18.53
CA ILE A 69 11.88 16.98 -17.10
C ILE A 69 10.59 16.91 -16.27
N LEU A 70 9.63 17.80 -16.53
CA LEU A 70 8.36 17.80 -15.80
C LEU A 70 7.61 16.47 -15.97
N ASP A 71 7.58 15.92 -17.19
CA ASP A 71 6.90 14.65 -17.44
C ASP A 71 7.66 13.47 -16.83
N SER A 72 9.00 13.50 -16.80
CA SER A 72 9.81 12.53 -16.04
C SER A 72 9.51 12.58 -14.54
N VAL A 73 9.43 13.78 -13.96
CA VAL A 73 9.07 13.97 -12.54
C VAL A 73 7.66 13.46 -12.26
N LYS A 74 6.67 13.78 -13.11
CA LYS A 74 5.30 13.27 -12.97
C LYS A 74 5.26 11.75 -13.00
N ASN A 75 5.97 11.13 -13.94
CA ASN A 75 6.03 9.67 -14.06
C ASN A 75 6.69 9.04 -12.83
N PHE A 76 7.77 9.65 -12.32
CA PHE A 76 8.41 9.20 -11.10
C PHE A 76 7.48 9.32 -9.88
N VAL A 77 6.77 10.45 -9.73
CA VAL A 77 5.79 10.63 -8.65
C VAL A 77 4.65 9.62 -8.74
N ALA A 78 4.15 9.34 -9.94
CA ALA A 78 3.13 8.32 -10.16
C ALA A 78 3.65 6.91 -9.81
N ALA A 79 4.89 6.59 -10.18
CA ALA A 79 5.55 5.36 -9.78
C ALA A 79 5.68 5.28 -8.26
N MET A 80 6.15 6.35 -7.59
CA MET A 80 6.27 6.40 -6.14
C MET A 80 4.92 6.23 -5.43
N TYR A 81 3.83 6.78 -5.97
CA TYR A 81 2.49 6.58 -5.44
C TYR A 81 2.13 5.09 -5.37
N TRP A 82 2.34 4.35 -6.46
CA TRP A 82 2.09 2.90 -6.47
C TRP A 82 3.12 2.11 -5.66
N PHE A 83 4.35 2.58 -5.59
CA PHE A 83 5.42 1.98 -4.79
C PHE A 83 5.08 1.97 -3.29
N CYS A 84 4.39 3.00 -2.79
CA CYS A 84 4.01 3.14 -1.39
C CYS A 84 2.81 2.29 -0.95
N TYR A 85 2.11 1.60 -1.86
CA TYR A 85 0.79 1.00 -1.60
C TYR A 85 -0.17 1.98 -0.90
N PRO A 86 -0.82 2.90 -1.65
CA PRO A 86 -1.56 4.04 -1.09
C PRO A 86 -2.56 3.67 0.01
N TYR A 87 -3.31 2.58 -0.18
CA TYR A 87 -4.29 2.10 0.80
C TYR A 87 -3.65 1.73 2.14
N ALA A 88 -2.48 1.07 2.13
CA ALA A 88 -1.77 0.68 3.34
C ALA A 88 -1.15 1.91 4.03
N PHE A 89 -0.61 2.84 3.25
CA PHE A 89 -0.06 4.10 3.77
C PHE A 89 -1.12 4.97 4.44
N ILE A 90 -2.30 5.08 3.83
CA ILE A 90 -3.47 5.77 4.40
C ILE A 90 -3.90 5.07 5.69
N GLY A 91 -4.08 3.74 5.65
CA GLY A 91 -4.46 2.94 6.81
C GLY A 91 -3.50 3.10 7.99
N ARG A 92 -2.17 3.09 7.75
CA ARG A 92 -1.18 3.33 8.80
C ARG A 92 -1.28 4.75 9.35
N THR A 93 -1.42 5.76 8.49
CA THR A 93 -1.54 7.15 8.91
C THR A 93 -2.76 7.35 9.83
N LEU A 94 -3.92 6.82 9.43
CA LEU A 94 -5.15 6.87 10.24
C LEU A 94 -5.01 6.09 11.56
N SER A 95 -4.35 4.94 11.54
CA SER A 95 -4.04 4.16 12.74
C SER A 95 -3.14 4.94 13.70
N THR A 96 -2.05 5.57 13.20
CA THR A 96 -1.17 6.41 14.01
C THR A 96 -1.93 7.58 14.63
N ILE A 97 -2.78 8.28 13.87
CA ILE A 97 -3.61 9.37 14.41
C ILE A 97 -4.54 8.83 15.50
N SER A 98 -5.22 7.71 15.25
CA SER A 98 -6.17 7.10 16.18
C SER A 98 -5.50 6.70 17.50
N VAL A 99 -4.33 6.06 17.44
CA VAL A 99 -3.57 5.66 18.63
C VAL A 99 -3.04 6.87 19.38
N SER A 100 -2.54 7.89 18.68
CA SER A 100 -2.08 9.12 19.31
C SER A 100 -3.22 9.85 20.03
N LEU A 101 -4.45 9.79 19.54
CA LEU A 101 -5.60 10.38 20.23
C LEU A 101 -5.95 9.66 21.55
N LEU A 102 -5.49 8.42 21.76
CA LEU A 102 -5.78 7.67 22.99
C LEU A 102 -5.08 8.24 24.23
N VAL A 103 -4.05 9.08 24.08
CA VAL A 103 -3.37 9.75 25.20
C VAL A 103 -4.06 11.05 25.63
N VAL A 104 -5.04 11.54 24.85
CA VAL A 104 -5.72 12.80 25.11
C VAL A 104 -6.70 12.62 26.27
N GLU A 105 -6.41 13.27 27.40
CA GLU A 105 -7.27 13.24 28.59
C GLU A 105 -8.11 14.51 28.70
N LYS A 106 -7.61 15.63 28.17
CA LYS A 106 -8.27 16.94 28.16
C LYS A 106 -7.98 17.68 26.86
N LEU A 107 -8.86 18.60 26.47
CA LEU A 107 -8.73 19.35 25.21
C LEU A 107 -7.41 20.13 25.09
N SER A 108 -6.84 20.61 26.20
CA SER A 108 -5.55 21.30 26.21
C SER A 108 -4.37 20.41 25.79
N ASP A 109 -4.54 19.09 25.80
CA ASP A 109 -3.50 18.16 25.35
C ASP A 109 -3.31 18.22 23.83
N ILE A 110 -4.36 18.58 23.10
CA ILE A 110 -4.32 18.86 21.66
C ILE A 110 -3.66 20.22 21.47
N SER A 111 -2.33 20.20 21.56
CA SER A 111 -1.45 21.36 21.53
C SER A 111 -0.48 21.26 20.35
N PRO A 112 0.28 22.32 20.03
CA PRO A 112 1.37 22.21 19.05
C PRO A 112 2.33 21.05 19.34
N LEU A 113 2.58 20.76 20.62
CA LEU A 113 3.42 19.64 21.04
C LEU A 113 2.83 18.27 20.63
N PHE A 114 1.50 18.11 20.71
CA PHE A 114 0.84 16.89 20.23
C PHE A 114 1.05 16.68 18.74
N PHE A 115 0.91 17.74 17.92
CA PHE A 115 1.12 17.65 16.48
C PHE A 115 2.59 17.40 16.13
N ILE A 116 3.53 17.97 16.90
CA ILE A 116 4.96 17.64 16.77
C ILE A 116 5.20 16.16 17.06
N GLY A 117 4.65 15.62 18.15
CA GLY A 117 4.72 14.21 18.48
C GLY A 117 4.12 13.30 17.40
N LEU A 118 2.98 13.69 16.84
CA LEU A 118 2.36 12.97 15.73
C LEU A 118 3.27 12.93 14.50
N LEU A 119 3.90 14.06 14.14
CA LEU A 119 4.85 14.14 13.02
C LEU A 119 6.14 13.35 13.31
N GLN A 120 6.61 13.34 14.55
CA GLN A 120 7.74 12.52 15.00
C GLN A 120 7.47 11.02 14.78
N ILE A 121 6.23 10.56 14.88
CA ILE A 121 5.87 9.19 14.52
C ILE A 121 5.74 9.03 13.00
N LEU A 122 4.95 9.89 12.35
CA LEU A 122 4.56 9.72 10.95
C LEU A 122 5.73 9.81 9.98
N ILE A 123 6.66 10.75 10.17
CA ILE A 123 7.74 11.00 9.20
C ILE A 123 8.71 9.81 9.14
N PRO A 124 9.33 9.33 10.25
CA PRO A 124 10.22 8.16 10.20
C PRO A 124 9.49 6.91 9.69
N HIS A 125 8.26 6.66 10.15
CA HIS A 125 7.50 5.48 9.73
C HIS A 125 7.07 5.52 8.26
N SER A 126 6.96 6.70 7.65
CA SER A 126 6.69 6.82 6.21
C SER A 126 7.89 6.37 5.37
N PHE A 127 9.11 6.64 5.84
CA PHE A 127 10.31 6.07 5.23
C PHE A 127 10.45 4.57 5.52
N LEU A 128 10.05 4.11 6.71
CA LEU A 128 10.02 2.68 7.00
C LEU A 128 9.03 1.92 6.10
N ASP A 129 7.87 2.49 5.81
CA ASP A 129 6.92 1.93 4.85
C ASP A 129 7.51 1.78 3.45
N LEU A 130 8.22 2.81 2.97
CA LEU A 130 8.92 2.76 1.68
C LEU A 130 9.92 1.60 1.66
N TYR A 131 10.64 1.40 2.75
CA TYR A 131 11.52 0.24 2.93
C TYR A 131 10.73 -1.07 2.88
N ILE A 132 9.67 -1.23 3.69
CA ILE A 132 8.88 -2.46 3.78
C ILE A 132 8.30 -2.85 2.42
N ASN A 133 7.61 -1.90 1.77
CA ASN A 133 6.95 -2.11 0.49
C ASN A 133 7.96 -2.33 -0.64
N GLY A 134 9.08 -1.61 -0.59
CA GLY A 134 10.13 -1.72 -1.59
C GLY A 134 10.93 -3.01 -1.49
N VAL A 135 11.34 -3.45 -0.30
CA VAL A 135 11.97 -4.77 -0.12
C VAL A 135 11.01 -5.86 -0.56
N ASN A 136 9.72 -5.76 -0.20
CA ASN A 136 8.75 -6.75 -0.64
C ASN A 136 8.71 -6.84 -2.18
N GLN A 137 8.54 -5.72 -2.88
CA GLN A 137 8.54 -5.70 -4.34
C GLN A 137 9.87 -6.18 -4.97
N LEU A 138 11.03 -5.79 -4.42
CA LEU A 138 12.34 -6.19 -4.94
C LEU A 138 12.54 -7.72 -4.94
N PHE A 139 12.06 -8.40 -3.90
CA PHE A 139 12.14 -9.86 -3.79
C PHE A 139 10.97 -10.60 -4.43
N ASP A 140 9.93 -9.86 -4.87
CA ASP A 140 8.71 -10.42 -5.44
C ASP A 140 8.48 -10.04 -6.91
N ILE A 141 9.44 -9.42 -7.60
CA ILE A 141 9.27 -8.93 -8.99
C ILE A 141 8.57 -9.94 -9.90
N GLU A 142 9.03 -11.20 -9.91
CA GLU A 142 8.47 -12.24 -10.78
C GLU A 142 7.08 -12.73 -10.32
N ILE A 143 6.79 -12.68 -9.02
CA ILE A 143 5.46 -12.98 -8.45
C ILE A 143 4.49 -11.85 -8.78
N ASP A 144 4.92 -10.61 -8.60
CA ASP A 144 4.13 -9.41 -8.80
C ASP A 144 3.87 -9.14 -10.28
N LYS A 145 4.70 -9.61 -11.22
CA LYS A 145 4.34 -9.63 -12.65
C LYS A 145 3.04 -10.39 -12.94
N ILE A 146 2.68 -11.35 -12.09
CA ILE A 146 1.44 -12.14 -12.20
C ILE A 146 0.35 -11.53 -11.35
N ASN A 147 0.66 -11.27 -10.08
CA ASN A 147 -0.34 -10.82 -9.11
C ASN A 147 -0.62 -9.31 -9.24
N LYS A 148 0.39 -8.47 -9.40
CA LYS A 148 0.30 -7.01 -9.33
C LYS A 148 1.12 -6.34 -10.45
N PRO A 149 0.80 -6.59 -11.73
CA PRO A 149 1.62 -6.14 -12.87
C PRO A 149 1.69 -4.61 -13.03
N TYR A 150 0.84 -3.87 -12.32
CA TYR A 150 0.83 -2.41 -12.30
C TYR A 150 1.89 -1.82 -11.35
N LEU A 151 2.57 -2.63 -10.52
CA LEU A 151 3.54 -2.12 -9.57
C LEU A 151 4.82 -1.67 -10.27
N PRO A 152 5.48 -0.60 -9.78
CA PRO A 152 6.54 0.05 -10.53
C PRO A 152 7.73 -0.86 -10.88
N LEU A 153 8.12 -1.76 -9.98
CA LEU A 153 9.22 -2.70 -10.23
C LEU A 153 8.78 -3.86 -11.15
N ALA A 154 7.56 -4.38 -10.98
CA ALA A 154 7.03 -5.45 -11.83
C ALA A 154 6.74 -4.97 -13.25
N SER A 155 6.26 -3.74 -13.41
CA SER A 155 5.93 -3.11 -14.69
C SER A 155 7.15 -2.52 -15.41
N GLY A 156 8.31 -2.44 -14.74
CA GLY A 156 9.53 -1.81 -15.26
C GLY A 156 9.50 -0.28 -15.28
N GLN A 157 8.56 0.37 -14.60
CA GLN A 157 8.57 1.84 -14.45
C GLN A 157 9.74 2.32 -13.57
N LEU A 158 10.14 1.52 -12.59
CA LEU A 158 11.36 1.70 -11.82
C LEU A 158 12.33 0.57 -12.14
N SER A 159 13.60 0.92 -12.32
CA SER A 159 14.67 -0.09 -12.45
C SER A 159 14.92 -0.78 -11.11
N PHE A 160 15.45 -2.00 -11.14
CA PHE A 160 15.86 -2.73 -9.93
C PHE A 160 16.84 -1.89 -9.08
N THR A 161 17.85 -1.30 -9.72
CA THR A 161 18.85 -0.46 -9.05
C THR A 161 18.22 0.76 -8.39
N THR A 162 17.30 1.45 -9.07
CA THR A 162 16.54 2.57 -8.49
C THR A 162 15.72 2.12 -7.29
N GLY A 163 15.05 0.96 -7.38
CA GLY A 163 14.33 0.36 -6.26
C GLY A 163 15.21 0.10 -5.05
N VAL A 164 16.40 -0.49 -5.25
CA VAL A 164 17.38 -0.71 -4.17
C VAL A 164 17.82 0.62 -3.53
N ILE A 165 18.13 1.64 -4.34
CA ILE A 165 18.51 2.96 -3.83
C ILE A 165 17.40 3.57 -2.97
N ILE A 166 16.14 3.55 -3.44
CA ILE A 166 14.98 4.06 -2.69
C ILE A 166 14.84 3.30 -1.37
N VAL A 167 14.92 1.97 -1.40
CA VAL A 167 14.76 1.12 -0.21
C VAL A 167 15.83 1.39 0.83
N VAL A 168 17.10 1.37 0.43
CA VAL A 168 18.23 1.55 1.34
C VAL A 168 18.26 2.97 1.91
N SER A 169 18.06 3.99 1.06
CA SER A 169 18.02 5.38 1.52
C SER A 169 16.85 5.64 2.47
N SER A 170 15.67 5.06 2.20
CA SER A 170 14.50 5.18 3.09
C SER A 170 14.76 4.51 4.44
N LEU A 171 15.39 3.34 4.47
CA LEU A 171 15.75 2.69 5.74
C LEU A 171 16.72 3.55 6.56
N ILE A 172 17.80 4.04 5.92
CA ILE A 172 18.80 4.88 6.58
C ILE A 172 18.12 6.13 7.15
N LEU A 173 17.29 6.80 6.36
CA LEU A 173 16.60 8.02 6.78
C LEU A 173 15.59 7.75 7.90
N SER A 174 14.84 6.66 7.82
CA SER A 174 13.92 6.22 8.87
C SER A 174 14.62 6.03 10.21
N ILE A 175 15.70 5.23 10.23
CA ILE A 175 16.45 4.93 11.46
C ILE A 175 17.17 6.17 11.98
N TRP A 176 17.79 6.96 11.09
CA TRP A 176 18.46 8.20 11.47
C TRP A 176 17.49 9.19 12.10
N LEU A 177 16.32 9.44 11.50
CA LEU A 177 15.30 10.33 12.08
C LEU A 177 14.81 9.80 13.42
N GLY A 178 14.48 8.51 13.50
CA GLY A 178 14.03 7.88 14.75
C GLY A 178 15.02 8.02 15.89
N TRP A 179 16.31 7.80 15.61
CA TRP A 179 17.39 7.96 16.57
C TRP A 179 17.53 9.41 17.07
N ASN A 180 17.51 10.39 16.16
CA ASN A 180 17.65 11.80 16.50
C ASN A 180 16.46 12.36 17.30
N ILE A 181 15.26 11.76 17.17
CA ILE A 181 14.12 12.13 18.02
C ILE A 181 14.38 11.78 19.49
N GLY A 182 15.18 10.75 19.78
CA GLY A 182 15.55 10.39 21.16
C GLY A 182 14.45 9.69 21.96
N SER A 183 13.38 9.23 21.31
CA SER A 183 12.29 8.49 21.96
C SER A 183 12.50 6.99 21.89
N TRP A 184 12.82 6.36 23.02
CA TRP A 184 13.03 4.90 23.08
C TRP A 184 11.87 4.07 22.52
N PRO A 185 10.58 4.33 22.87
CA PRO A 185 9.47 3.61 22.26
C PRO A 185 9.45 3.68 20.73
N LEU A 186 9.73 4.87 20.18
CA LEU A 186 9.76 5.10 18.73
C LEU A 186 10.94 4.35 18.08
N THR A 187 12.13 4.46 18.64
CA THR A 187 13.33 3.77 18.15
C THR A 187 13.13 2.26 18.15
N TRP A 188 12.59 1.69 19.23
CA TRP A 188 12.25 0.27 19.28
C TRP A 188 11.20 -0.13 18.26
N SER A 189 10.18 0.70 18.03
CA SER A 189 9.19 0.48 16.96
C SER A 189 9.89 0.28 15.61
N LEU A 190 10.76 1.23 15.24
CA LEU A 190 11.43 1.21 13.94
C LEU A 190 12.34 -0.01 13.79
N ILE A 191 13.12 -0.36 14.83
CA ILE A 191 14.02 -1.52 14.82
C ILE A 191 13.21 -2.84 14.72
N LEU A 192 12.19 -3.01 15.56
CA LEU A 192 11.39 -4.24 15.58
C LEU A 192 10.67 -4.46 14.25
N ILE A 193 10.07 -3.40 13.70
CA ILE A 193 9.37 -3.46 12.42
C ILE A 193 10.35 -3.69 11.27
N PHE A 194 11.51 -3.02 11.26
CA PHE A 194 12.58 -3.31 10.32
C PHE A 194 12.94 -4.79 10.33
N LEU A 195 13.26 -5.36 11.50
CA LEU A 195 13.65 -6.77 11.63
C LEU A 195 12.54 -7.73 11.18
N LEU A 196 11.29 -7.50 11.62
CA LEU A 196 10.15 -8.34 11.27
C LEU A 196 9.88 -8.34 9.76
N TRP A 197 9.84 -7.16 9.13
CA TRP A 197 9.52 -7.06 7.72
C TRP A 197 10.69 -7.43 6.80
N THR A 198 11.93 -7.32 7.29
CA THR A 198 13.10 -7.92 6.67
C THR A 198 12.97 -9.44 6.65
N ALA A 199 12.68 -10.04 7.81
CA ALA A 199 12.48 -11.47 7.94
C ALA A 199 11.28 -11.98 7.13
N TYR A 200 10.25 -11.15 6.98
CA TYR A 200 9.11 -11.42 6.11
C TYR A 200 9.50 -11.50 4.63
N SER A 201 10.26 -10.54 4.11
CA SER A 201 10.44 -10.37 2.67
C SER A 201 11.72 -11.01 2.09
N ILE A 202 12.86 -10.91 2.77
CA ILE A 202 14.17 -11.28 2.19
C ILE A 202 14.27 -12.80 2.01
N ASN A 203 14.74 -13.22 0.82
CA ASN A 203 14.89 -14.63 0.46
C ASN A 203 16.27 -15.21 0.83
N VAL A 204 16.50 -15.45 2.11
CA VAL A 204 17.70 -16.13 2.65
C VAL A 204 17.28 -17.16 3.73
N PRO A 205 18.14 -18.13 4.11
CA PRO A 205 17.79 -19.12 5.13
C PRO A 205 17.27 -18.48 6.43
N LEU A 206 16.25 -19.12 7.04
CA LEU A 206 15.53 -18.66 8.25
C LEU A 206 14.66 -17.40 8.09
N LEU A 207 14.79 -16.66 6.98
CA LEU A 207 13.94 -15.53 6.64
C LEU A 207 12.84 -15.97 5.66
N ARG A 208 12.36 -15.07 4.81
CA ARG A 208 11.26 -15.27 3.86
C ARG A 208 9.98 -15.79 4.52
N TRP A 209 9.63 -15.27 5.69
CA TRP A 209 8.47 -15.73 6.45
C TRP A 209 7.15 -15.64 5.68
N LYS A 210 7.06 -14.78 4.66
CA LYS A 210 5.89 -14.75 3.77
C LYS A 210 5.64 -16.07 3.02
N GLY A 211 6.65 -16.93 2.86
CA GLY A 211 6.51 -18.27 2.31
C GLY A 211 5.77 -19.24 3.25
N HIS A 212 5.69 -18.91 4.55
CA HIS A 212 5.03 -19.72 5.57
C HIS A 212 3.75 -18.99 6.07
N PRO A 213 2.55 -19.53 5.81
CA PRO A 213 1.29 -18.81 6.07
C PRO A 213 1.13 -18.34 7.51
N PHE A 214 1.54 -19.18 8.46
CA PHE A 214 1.49 -18.84 9.88
C PHE A 214 2.43 -17.69 10.24
N LEU A 215 3.70 -17.74 9.81
CA LEU A 215 4.67 -16.67 10.09
C LEU A 215 4.30 -15.37 9.38
N ALA A 216 3.77 -15.47 8.15
CA ALA A 216 3.23 -14.33 7.40
C ALA A 216 2.10 -13.62 8.18
N ALA A 217 1.15 -14.40 8.71
CA ALA A 217 0.06 -13.87 9.53
C ALA A 217 0.56 -13.26 10.84
N MET A 218 1.48 -13.96 11.53
CA MET A 218 2.08 -13.47 12.78
C MET A 218 2.85 -12.15 12.60
N CYS A 219 3.56 -11.97 11.47
CA CYS A 219 4.27 -10.72 11.17
C CYS A 219 3.32 -9.52 11.10
N ILE A 220 2.20 -9.67 10.40
CA ILE A 220 1.20 -8.61 10.25
C ILE A 220 0.47 -8.37 11.57
N PHE A 221 0.06 -9.44 12.25
CA PHE A 221 -0.60 -9.38 13.56
C PHE A 221 0.28 -8.67 14.59
N ALA A 222 1.54 -9.06 14.74
CA ALA A 222 2.47 -8.44 15.69
C ALA A 222 2.69 -6.96 15.37
N SER A 223 2.83 -6.61 14.09
CA SER A 223 3.03 -5.21 13.65
C SER A 223 1.81 -4.35 13.98
N TRP A 224 0.62 -4.75 13.53
CA TRP A 224 -0.59 -3.93 13.55
C TRP A 224 -1.35 -3.97 14.86
N ALA A 225 -1.35 -5.09 15.59
CA ALA A 225 -2.08 -5.21 16.84
C ALA A 225 -1.23 -4.79 18.06
N TYR A 226 0.09 -4.93 18.01
CA TYR A 226 0.94 -4.71 19.20
C TYR A 226 2.02 -3.66 19.01
N ILE A 227 2.93 -3.84 18.05
CA ILE A 227 4.12 -3.00 17.97
C ILE A 227 3.73 -1.56 17.68
N PHE A 228 3.05 -1.28 16.56
CA PHE A 228 2.63 0.08 16.24
C PHE A 228 1.77 0.71 17.33
N PRO A 229 0.68 0.08 17.82
CA PRO A 229 -0.20 0.75 18.77
C PRO A 229 0.47 1.03 20.12
N ILE A 230 1.25 0.08 20.64
CA ILE A 230 1.90 0.23 21.94
C ILE A 230 3.03 1.27 21.85
N THR A 231 3.89 1.21 20.83
CA THR A 231 5.03 2.14 20.73
C THR A 231 4.59 3.56 20.43
N PHE A 232 3.56 3.75 19.59
CA PHE A 232 3.03 5.08 19.28
C PHE A 232 2.34 5.69 20.49
N PHE A 233 1.52 4.91 21.19
CA PHE A 233 0.92 5.33 22.45
C PHE A 233 1.99 5.73 23.46
N LEU A 234 3.01 4.88 23.68
CA LEU A 234 4.08 5.16 24.62
C LEU A 234 4.91 6.38 24.23
N HIS A 235 5.19 6.59 22.94
CA HIS A 235 5.84 7.80 22.45
C HIS A 235 5.03 9.05 22.85
N MET A 236 3.74 9.06 22.54
CA MET A 236 2.88 10.20 22.87
C MET A 236 2.73 10.40 24.39
N GLN A 237 2.52 9.32 25.15
CA GLN A 237 2.30 9.37 26.60
C GLN A 237 3.56 9.81 27.34
N THR A 238 4.67 9.12 27.12
CA THR A 238 5.87 9.24 27.97
C THR A 238 6.88 10.24 27.42
N PHE A 239 7.02 10.32 26.10
CA PHE A 239 8.04 11.17 25.48
C PHE A 239 7.51 12.55 25.12
N VAL A 240 6.32 12.63 24.53
CA VAL A 240 5.72 13.91 24.10
C VAL A 240 5.05 14.61 25.27
N LEU A 241 4.10 13.95 25.94
CA LEU A 241 3.33 14.55 27.05
C LEU A 241 4.01 14.41 28.42
N LYS A 242 5.13 13.68 28.52
CA LYS A 242 5.91 13.47 29.76
C LYS A 242 5.07 12.90 30.92
N ARG A 243 4.12 12.02 30.61
CA ARG A 243 3.23 11.36 31.57
C ARG A 243 3.73 9.97 31.95
N PRO A 244 3.34 9.45 33.14
CA PRO A 244 3.65 8.08 33.51
C PRO A 244 3.02 7.07 32.55
N THR A 245 3.65 5.91 32.44
CA THR A 245 3.15 4.77 31.65
C THR A 245 1.92 4.17 32.32
N VAL A 246 0.75 4.63 31.88
CA VAL A 246 -0.55 4.07 32.29
C VAL A 246 -1.27 3.65 31.01
N PHE A 247 -1.64 2.37 30.92
CA PHE A 247 -2.38 1.87 29.77
C PHE A 247 -3.89 2.07 29.99
N PRO A 248 -4.54 2.96 29.21
CA PRO A 248 -5.96 3.19 29.36
C PRO A 248 -6.76 2.02 28.80
N ARG A 249 -8.01 1.88 29.26
CA ARG A 249 -8.96 0.89 28.72
C ARG A 249 -9.17 1.06 27.20
N SER A 250 -9.04 2.29 26.70
CA SER A 250 -9.14 2.61 25.27
C SER A 250 -8.01 1.97 24.44
N LEU A 251 -6.79 1.85 24.99
CA LEU A 251 -5.68 1.14 24.34
C LEU A 251 -5.93 -0.38 24.31
N ILE A 252 -6.41 -0.96 25.42
CA ILE A 252 -6.79 -2.38 25.47
C ILE A 252 -7.88 -2.67 24.44
N PHE A 253 -8.89 -1.80 24.36
CA PHE A 253 -9.94 -1.86 23.35
C PHE A 253 -9.35 -1.83 21.92
N PHE A 254 -8.47 -0.87 21.63
CA PHE A 254 -7.83 -0.75 20.32
C PHE A 254 -7.03 -2.00 19.95
N VAL A 255 -6.21 -2.51 20.87
CA VAL A 255 -5.42 -3.74 20.67
C VAL A 255 -6.35 -4.92 20.40
N ALA A 256 -7.40 -5.10 21.19
CA ALA A 256 -8.37 -6.20 21.00
C ALA A 256 -9.08 -6.12 19.64
N PHE A 257 -9.51 -4.92 19.23
CA PHE A 257 -10.07 -4.70 17.90
C PHE A 257 -9.07 -5.08 16.80
N MET A 258 -7.85 -4.52 16.89
CA MET A 258 -6.80 -4.75 15.90
C MET A 258 -6.29 -6.20 15.89
N SER A 259 -6.38 -6.94 16.99
CA SER A 259 -6.03 -8.36 17.03
C SER A 259 -6.87 -9.17 16.05
N PHE A 260 -8.20 -9.00 16.04
CA PHE A 260 -9.06 -9.69 15.07
C PHE A 260 -8.89 -9.11 13.67
N TYR A 261 -8.88 -7.78 13.56
CA TYR A 261 -8.83 -7.09 12.27
C TYR A 261 -7.55 -7.41 11.49
N SER A 262 -6.39 -7.36 12.14
CA SER A 262 -5.10 -7.62 11.50
C SER A 262 -4.93 -9.06 11.03
N VAL A 263 -5.48 -10.05 11.75
CA VAL A 263 -5.51 -11.45 11.27
C VAL A 263 -6.40 -11.55 10.02
N GLY A 264 -7.56 -10.88 10.02
CA GLY A 264 -8.43 -10.81 8.84
C GLY A 264 -7.70 -10.24 7.62
N VAL A 265 -7.03 -9.09 7.78
CA VAL A 265 -6.21 -8.47 6.72
C VAL A 265 -5.09 -9.40 6.27
N ALA A 266 -4.40 -10.04 7.22
CA ALA A 266 -3.29 -10.93 6.92
C ALA A 266 -3.71 -12.13 6.08
N LEU A 267 -4.89 -12.70 6.33
CA LEU A 267 -5.43 -13.79 5.53
C LEU A 267 -6.01 -13.30 4.20
N PHE A 268 -6.64 -12.12 4.20
CA PHE A 268 -7.31 -11.58 3.01
C PHE A 268 -6.31 -11.22 1.92
N LYS A 269 -5.14 -10.66 2.29
CA LYS A 269 -4.11 -10.24 1.34
C LYS A 269 -3.68 -11.37 0.38
N ASP A 270 -3.73 -12.62 0.83
CA ASP A 270 -3.31 -13.79 0.06
C ASP A 270 -4.42 -14.33 -0.86
N ILE A 271 -5.66 -13.85 -0.75
CA ILE A 271 -6.79 -14.26 -1.61
C ILE A 271 -6.58 -13.80 -3.07
N PRO A 272 -6.30 -12.51 -3.36
CA PRO A 272 -6.07 -12.07 -4.74
C PRO A 272 -4.76 -12.60 -5.34
N ASP A 273 -3.85 -13.13 -4.51
CA ASP A 273 -2.47 -13.48 -4.87
C ASP A 273 -2.26 -15.00 -5.10
N ILE A 274 -3.31 -15.82 -4.96
CA ILE A 274 -3.26 -17.31 -5.06
C ILE A 274 -2.53 -17.83 -6.31
N GLU A 275 -2.74 -17.19 -7.47
CA GLU A 275 -2.18 -17.68 -8.74
C GLU A 275 -0.66 -17.55 -8.78
N GLY A 276 -0.13 -16.35 -8.47
CA GLY A 276 1.30 -16.14 -8.35
C GLY A 276 1.91 -16.98 -7.23
N ASP A 277 1.26 -17.04 -6.06
CA ASP A 277 1.76 -17.82 -4.93
C ASP A 277 1.95 -19.30 -5.28
N LYS A 278 0.96 -19.92 -5.93
CA LYS A 278 1.04 -21.31 -6.38
C LYS A 278 2.17 -21.55 -7.37
N LYS A 279 2.37 -20.64 -8.33
CA LYS A 279 3.44 -20.77 -9.34
C LYS A 279 4.84 -20.75 -8.71
N PHE A 280 4.99 -20.04 -7.59
CA PHE A 280 6.25 -19.93 -6.85
C PHE A 280 6.31 -20.83 -5.61
N ASN A 281 5.50 -21.88 -5.54
CA ASN A 281 5.44 -22.84 -4.44
C ASN A 281 5.16 -22.22 -3.05
N ILE A 282 4.53 -21.05 -3.01
CA ILE A 282 4.03 -20.42 -1.79
C ILE A 282 2.63 -20.98 -1.52
N HIS A 283 2.51 -21.76 -0.45
CA HIS A 283 1.27 -22.44 -0.10
C HIS A 283 0.52 -21.64 0.96
N SER A 284 -0.04 -20.49 0.61
CA SER A 284 -0.86 -19.62 1.48
C SER A 284 -2.09 -20.34 2.06
N PHE A 285 -2.72 -19.79 3.11
CA PHE A 285 -3.96 -20.38 3.66
C PHE A 285 -5.07 -20.43 2.61
N SER A 286 -5.17 -19.40 1.76
CA SER A 286 -6.12 -19.34 0.64
C SER A 286 -5.85 -20.42 -0.42
N ALA A 287 -4.58 -20.74 -0.68
CA ALA A 287 -4.19 -21.85 -1.55
C ALA A 287 -4.51 -23.24 -0.95
N ARG A 288 -4.37 -23.42 0.38
CA ARG A 288 -4.59 -24.71 1.08
C ARG A 288 -6.06 -25.00 1.40
N LEU A 289 -6.78 -24.02 1.94
CA LEU A 289 -8.14 -24.17 2.45
C LEU A 289 -9.22 -23.79 1.42
N GLY A 290 -8.80 -23.17 0.33
CA GLY A 290 -9.68 -22.67 -0.72
C GLY A 290 -10.11 -21.22 -0.48
N GLN A 291 -10.13 -20.46 -1.57
CA GLN A 291 -10.42 -19.04 -1.60
C GLN A 291 -11.74 -18.66 -0.91
N LYS A 292 -12.83 -19.39 -1.20
CA LYS A 292 -14.16 -19.12 -0.63
C LYS A 292 -14.18 -19.30 0.89
N LYS A 293 -13.53 -20.35 1.40
CA LYS A 293 -13.49 -20.62 2.83
C LYS A 293 -12.70 -19.53 3.56
N VAL A 294 -11.52 -19.18 3.04
CA VAL A 294 -10.69 -18.12 3.64
C VAL A 294 -11.37 -16.76 3.58
N PHE A 295 -12.04 -16.41 2.48
CA PHE A 295 -12.83 -15.18 2.37
C PHE A 295 -13.82 -15.03 3.54
N TRP A 296 -14.65 -16.05 3.79
CA TRP A 296 -15.62 -16.00 4.88
C TRP A 296 -15.00 -16.04 6.27
N ILE A 297 -13.82 -16.67 6.44
CA ILE A 297 -13.04 -16.58 7.68
C ILE A 297 -12.59 -15.13 7.91
N CYS A 298 -12.04 -14.46 6.88
CA CYS A 298 -11.64 -13.06 6.97
C CYS A 298 -12.83 -12.16 7.30
N THR A 299 -13.97 -12.31 6.60
CA THR A 299 -15.20 -11.57 6.90
C THR A 299 -15.62 -11.78 8.35
N SER A 300 -15.63 -13.02 8.84
CA SER A 300 -15.99 -13.32 10.23
C SER A 300 -15.04 -12.66 11.23
N LEU A 301 -13.74 -12.60 10.95
CA LEU A 301 -12.76 -11.91 11.80
C LEU A 301 -12.99 -10.40 11.82
N PHE A 302 -13.31 -9.79 10.68
CA PHE A 302 -13.67 -8.38 10.63
C PHE A 302 -14.97 -8.09 11.41
N GLU A 303 -16.00 -8.94 11.27
CA GLU A 303 -17.23 -8.83 12.06
C GLU A 303 -16.96 -8.99 13.57
N MET A 304 -16.07 -9.90 13.97
CA MET A 304 -15.64 -10.03 15.37
C MET A 304 -14.97 -8.75 15.88
N ALA A 305 -14.10 -8.12 15.07
CA ALA A 305 -13.50 -6.84 15.43
C ALA A 305 -14.58 -5.76 15.64
N PHE A 306 -15.53 -5.62 14.71
CA PHE A 306 -16.66 -4.71 14.88
C PHE A 306 -17.54 -5.07 16.09
N GLY A 307 -17.69 -6.35 16.42
CA GLY A 307 -18.35 -6.83 17.64
C GLY A 307 -17.64 -6.36 18.91
N VAL A 308 -16.31 -6.42 18.95
CA VAL A 308 -15.51 -5.86 20.06
C VAL A 308 -15.75 -4.35 20.20
N ALA A 309 -15.80 -3.61 19.09
CA ALA A 309 -16.11 -2.18 19.10
C ALA A 309 -17.53 -1.85 19.52
N PHE A 310 -18.50 -2.63 19.06
CA PHE A 310 -19.87 -2.52 19.49
C PHE A 310 -19.99 -2.71 21.01
N LEU A 311 -19.42 -3.80 21.54
CA LEU A 311 -19.43 -4.10 22.97
C LEU A 311 -18.72 -3.01 23.80
N GLY A 312 -17.55 -2.53 23.35
CA GLY A 312 -16.84 -1.43 24.00
C GLY A 312 -17.65 -0.13 24.01
N GLY A 313 -18.38 0.14 22.92
CA GLY A 313 -19.27 1.30 22.81
C GLY A 313 -20.47 1.23 23.74
N VAL A 314 -21.23 0.12 23.72
CA VAL A 314 -22.49 0.00 24.49
C VAL A 314 -22.28 -0.09 25.99
N THR A 315 -21.11 -0.58 26.43
CA THR A 315 -20.72 -0.66 27.85
C THR A 315 -20.23 0.67 28.43
N SER A 316 -20.01 1.69 27.59
CA SER A 316 -19.62 3.03 28.05
C SER A 316 -20.73 3.72 28.84
N SER A 317 -20.38 4.47 29.88
CA SER A 317 -21.34 5.29 30.63
C SER A 317 -21.84 6.51 29.85
N TYR A 318 -21.14 6.91 28.77
CA TYR A 318 -21.45 8.13 28.02
C TYR A 318 -22.30 7.83 26.78
N LEU A 319 -23.46 8.51 26.67
CA LEU A 319 -24.40 8.31 25.57
C LEU A 319 -23.75 8.55 24.19
N TRP A 320 -22.92 9.58 24.05
CA TRP A 320 -22.27 9.88 22.78
C TRP A 320 -21.29 8.77 22.34
N ILE A 321 -20.60 8.10 23.28
CA ILE A 321 -19.75 6.94 22.97
C ILE A 321 -20.60 5.74 22.53
N LYS A 322 -21.76 5.51 23.17
CA LYS A 322 -22.68 4.45 22.75
C LYS A 322 -23.17 4.65 21.31
N ILE A 323 -23.47 5.89 20.94
CA ILE A 323 -23.90 6.23 19.57
C ILE A 323 -22.73 6.13 18.60
N VAL A 324 -21.63 6.85 18.84
CA VAL A 324 -20.52 6.94 17.88
C VAL A 324 -19.79 5.60 17.77
N THR A 325 -19.36 5.02 18.88
CA THR A 325 -18.60 3.76 18.87
C THR A 325 -19.54 2.56 18.73
N GLY A 326 -20.61 2.49 19.52
CA GLY A 326 -21.53 1.34 19.48
C GLY A 326 -22.30 1.27 18.16
N LEU A 327 -23.24 2.20 17.94
CA LEU A 327 -24.07 2.20 16.73
C LEU A 327 -23.24 2.40 15.45
N GLY A 328 -22.21 3.25 15.49
CA GLY A 328 -21.33 3.46 14.34
C GLY A 328 -20.65 2.16 13.86
N HIS A 329 -20.08 1.36 14.75
CA HIS A 329 -19.44 0.09 14.35
C HIS A 329 -20.47 -0.98 13.97
N ALA A 330 -21.69 -0.96 14.52
CA ALA A 330 -22.77 -1.83 14.05
C ALA A 330 -23.21 -1.51 12.61
N VAL A 331 -23.24 -0.22 12.24
CA VAL A 331 -23.49 0.21 10.86
C VAL A 331 -22.35 -0.22 9.94
N LEU A 332 -21.09 -0.01 10.35
CA LEU A 332 -19.92 -0.44 9.57
C LEU A 332 -19.89 -1.97 9.36
N ALA A 333 -20.16 -2.76 10.39
CA ALA A 333 -20.36 -4.21 10.31
C ALA A 333 -21.44 -4.57 9.29
N SER A 334 -22.60 -3.93 9.38
CA SER A 334 -23.72 -4.17 8.45
C SER A 334 -23.35 -3.86 7.00
N ILE A 335 -22.59 -2.77 6.76
CA ILE A 335 -22.09 -2.40 5.44
C ILE A 335 -21.08 -3.45 4.96
N LEU A 336 -20.12 -3.85 5.78
CA LEU A 336 -19.12 -4.87 5.43
C LEU A 336 -19.81 -6.19 5.05
N TRP A 337 -20.73 -6.68 5.87
CA TRP A 337 -21.50 -7.88 5.61
C TRP A 337 -22.29 -7.83 4.31
N TYR A 338 -22.96 -6.69 4.06
CA TYR A 338 -23.70 -6.47 2.82
C TYR A 338 -22.78 -6.50 1.60
N GLN A 339 -21.65 -5.78 1.66
CA GLN A 339 -20.66 -5.77 0.59
C GLN A 339 -20.04 -7.15 0.37
N ALA A 340 -19.74 -7.89 1.43
CA ALA A 340 -19.15 -9.23 1.37
C ALA A 340 -20.04 -10.22 0.60
N LYS A 341 -21.37 -10.12 0.75
CA LYS A 341 -22.34 -10.92 -0.01
C LYS A 341 -22.37 -10.61 -1.51
N SER A 342 -21.94 -9.42 -1.90
CA SER A 342 -21.92 -8.97 -3.29
C SER A 342 -20.60 -9.29 -4.03
N VAL A 343 -19.59 -9.81 -3.33
CA VAL A 343 -18.28 -10.12 -3.92
C VAL A 343 -18.37 -11.33 -4.84
N ASP A 344 -17.97 -11.13 -6.10
CA ASP A 344 -17.73 -12.23 -7.02
C ASP A 344 -16.32 -12.78 -6.83
N LEU A 345 -16.22 -13.91 -6.15
CA LEU A 345 -14.95 -14.60 -5.90
C LEU A 345 -14.28 -15.15 -7.16
N LYS A 346 -14.94 -15.17 -8.32
CA LYS A 346 -14.28 -15.50 -9.59
C LYS A 346 -13.57 -14.29 -10.21
N SER A 347 -13.91 -13.08 -9.79
CA SER A 347 -13.36 -11.83 -10.31
C SER A 347 -12.26 -11.29 -9.40
N LYS A 348 -11.00 -11.31 -9.88
CA LYS A 348 -9.87 -10.68 -9.18
C LYS A 348 -10.13 -9.20 -8.88
N ALA A 349 -10.81 -8.49 -9.77
CA ALA A 349 -11.16 -7.09 -9.58
C ALA A 349 -12.16 -6.90 -8.43
N SER A 350 -13.18 -7.76 -8.33
CA SER A 350 -14.15 -7.73 -7.23
C SER A 350 -13.49 -8.00 -5.88
N ILE A 351 -12.60 -9.00 -5.81
CA ILE A 351 -11.83 -9.33 -4.60
C ILE A 351 -10.93 -8.18 -4.18
N ARG A 352 -10.20 -7.57 -5.13
CA ARG A 352 -9.32 -6.41 -4.84
C ARG A 352 -10.12 -5.20 -4.38
N SER A 353 -11.26 -4.93 -5.00
CA SER A 353 -12.14 -3.84 -4.57
C SER A 353 -12.62 -4.03 -3.14
N PHE A 354 -13.03 -5.26 -2.78
CA PHE A 354 -13.39 -5.56 -1.40
C PHE A 354 -12.18 -5.49 -0.46
N TYR A 355 -11.00 -5.96 -0.86
CA TYR A 355 -9.78 -5.81 -0.05
C TYR A 355 -9.48 -4.34 0.23
N THR A 356 -9.55 -3.47 -0.77
CA THR A 356 -9.34 -2.03 -0.60
C THR A 356 -10.40 -1.41 0.30
N LEU A 357 -11.66 -1.89 0.26
CA LEU A 357 -12.71 -1.44 1.19
C LEU A 357 -12.41 -1.80 2.66
N THR A 358 -11.68 -2.90 2.90
CA THR A 358 -11.29 -3.31 4.27
C THR A 358 -10.12 -2.50 4.84
N TRP A 359 -9.46 -1.66 4.05
CA TRP A 359 -8.44 -0.71 4.51
C TRP A 359 -9.08 0.65 4.78
#